data_AF-A0A543FE78-F1
#
_entry.id   AF-A0A543FE78-F1
#
_cell.length_a   1.000
_cell.length_b   1.000
_cell.length_c   1.000
_cell.angle_alpha   90.00
_cell.angle_beta   90.00
_cell.angle_gamma   90.00
#
_symmetry.space_group_name_H-M   'P 1'
#
loop_
_entity.id
_entity.type
_entity.pdbx_description
1 polymer ?
#
loop_
_entity_poly.entity_id
_entity_poly.type
_entity_poly.pdbx_seq_one_letter_code
_entity_poly.pdbx_strand_id
1 'polypeptide(L)'
;MVMSDAPPSSETPGDPALQVRERRAQAWSNYRAARIALADLRIRTNLRGKPEWLGRLPGAPYERAERRLDRLRRELGKHGVGADEHSWGVLSGGETATLSGVVGIEATIAAVAPRFAMIAPQWVRQLRSLARDCPYVREQAAEGDRTAVDQLTYRLAEVVRLAPSEAARQRLVDHLPGELRPIPSDVMRLRRSGSGPIEIEFEIHTSTIELDGITVTPALRGMGLGTAGLVHLCRTADAHRLHIAGQLLPTFSADETALAALARWCRAHGFTVQERLGGRMSRPPATPKPESRPIRPLGGTPPS
;
A
#
# COMPACT_ATOMS: atom_id res chain seq x y z
N MET A 1 20.79 -54.82 7.11
CA MET A 1 19.89 -53.78 7.64
C MET A 1 20.63 -52.46 7.50
N VAL A 2 20.45 -51.78 6.37
CA VAL A 2 21.18 -50.55 6.03
C VAL A 2 20.34 -49.37 6.52
N MET A 3 20.86 -48.63 7.50
CA MET A 3 20.28 -47.37 7.94
C MET A 3 20.56 -46.31 6.89
N SER A 4 19.50 -45.73 6.32
CA SER A 4 19.57 -44.58 5.42
C SER A 4 19.31 -43.33 6.26
N ASP A 5 20.39 -42.63 6.63
CA ASP A 5 20.35 -41.25 7.10
C ASP A 5 20.21 -40.35 5.88
N ALA A 6 18.96 -40.05 5.51
CA ALA A 6 18.66 -38.94 4.62
C ALA A 6 18.46 -37.69 5.49
N PRO A 7 19.23 -36.60 5.30
CA PRO A 7 18.98 -35.34 6.00
C PRO A 7 17.59 -34.81 5.59
N PRO A 8 16.86 -34.13 6.50
CA PRO A 8 15.54 -33.58 6.19
C PRO A 8 15.68 -32.62 5.02
N SER A 9 14.93 -32.91 3.95
CA SER A 9 14.87 -32.09 2.75
C SER A 9 14.59 -30.65 3.15
N SER A 10 15.50 -29.75 2.80
CA SER A 10 15.35 -28.30 2.96
C SER A 10 14.03 -27.88 2.29
N GLU A 11 13.07 -27.43 3.10
CA GLU A 11 11.84 -26.80 2.62
C GLU A 11 12.23 -25.70 1.62
N THR A 12 11.86 -25.89 0.35
CA THR A 12 11.92 -24.83 -0.65
C THR A 12 11.19 -23.63 -0.05
N PRO A 13 11.83 -22.46 0.11
CA PRO A 13 11.16 -21.31 0.71
C PRO A 13 9.95 -20.97 -0.17
N GLY A 14 8.74 -21.20 0.36
CA GLY A 14 7.48 -20.93 -0.34
C GLY A 14 7.39 -19.48 -0.80
N ASP A 15 6.51 -19.20 -1.77
CA ASP A 15 6.32 -17.86 -2.36
C ASP A 15 6.31 -16.76 -1.29
N PRO A 16 7.29 -15.83 -1.30
CA PRO A 16 7.40 -14.76 -0.30
C PRO A 16 6.13 -13.92 -0.17
N ALA A 17 5.36 -13.74 -1.25
CA ALA A 17 4.10 -13.01 -1.19
C ALA A 17 3.02 -13.76 -0.41
N LEU A 18 2.95 -15.09 -0.57
CA LEU A 18 2.04 -15.94 0.21
C LEU A 18 2.39 -15.88 1.70
N GLN A 19 3.68 -15.92 2.06
CA GLN A 19 4.10 -15.81 3.46
C GLN A 19 3.63 -14.51 4.11
N VAL A 20 3.69 -13.38 3.40
CA VAL A 20 3.19 -12.09 3.93
C VAL A 20 1.67 -12.15 4.14
N ARG A 21 0.91 -12.76 3.22
CA ARG A 21 -0.54 -12.93 3.33
C ARG A 21 -0.93 -13.86 4.49
N GLU A 22 -0.21 -14.96 4.67
CA GLU A 22 -0.43 -15.88 5.79
C GLU A 22 -0.14 -15.20 7.13
N ARG A 23 0.98 -14.48 7.25
CA ARG A 23 1.30 -13.70 8.46
C ARG A 23 0.24 -12.63 8.74
N ARG A 24 -0.29 -11.98 7.70
CA ARG A 24 -1.41 -11.03 7.82
C ARG A 24 -2.64 -11.71 8.42
N ALA A 25 -3.05 -12.85 7.86
CA ALA A 25 -4.21 -13.60 8.33
C ALA A 25 -4.02 -14.10 9.78
N GLN A 26 -2.82 -14.62 10.10
CA GLN A 26 -2.49 -15.08 11.44
C GLN A 26 -2.50 -13.95 12.47
N ALA A 27 -1.95 -12.78 12.13
CA ALA A 27 -1.94 -11.61 13.00
C ALA A 27 -3.37 -11.14 13.33
N TRP A 28 -4.25 -11.10 12.32
CA TRP A 28 -5.65 -10.78 12.51
C TRP A 28 -6.38 -11.81 13.39
N SER A 29 -6.15 -13.10 13.13
CA SER A 29 -6.70 -14.19 13.94
C SER A 29 -6.27 -14.09 15.41
N ASN A 30 -4.98 -13.87 15.66
CA ASN A 30 -4.42 -13.70 17.01
C ASN A 30 -5.06 -12.51 17.75
N TYR A 31 -5.23 -11.38 17.06
CA TYR A 31 -5.88 -10.20 17.62
C TYR A 31 -7.35 -10.47 17.96
N ARG A 32 -8.11 -11.07 17.04
CA ARG A 32 -9.52 -11.42 17.24
C ARG A 32 -9.70 -12.40 18.41
N ALA A 33 -8.85 -13.42 18.50
CA ALA A 33 -8.85 -14.37 19.62
C ALA A 33 -8.59 -13.66 20.96
N ALA A 34 -7.63 -12.73 21.02
CA ALA A 34 -7.37 -11.95 22.22
C ALA A 34 -8.56 -11.06 22.61
N ARG A 35 -9.26 -10.49 21.63
CA ARG A 35 -10.46 -9.67 21.85
C ARG A 35 -11.61 -10.49 22.44
N ILE A 36 -11.85 -11.68 21.89
CA ILE A 36 -12.85 -12.63 22.41
C ILE A 36 -12.49 -13.05 23.84
N ALA A 37 -11.24 -13.42 24.09
CA ALA A 37 -10.79 -13.81 25.42
C ALA A 37 -10.96 -12.70 26.49
N LEU A 38 -10.74 -11.43 26.11
CA LEU A 38 -11.00 -10.29 26.98
C LEU A 38 -12.51 -10.10 27.26
N ALA A 39 -13.35 -10.27 26.24
CA ALA A 39 -14.80 -10.21 26.41
C ALA A 39 -15.31 -11.34 27.32
N ASP A 40 -14.82 -12.57 27.14
CA ASP A 40 -15.16 -13.71 28.00
C ASP A 40 -14.70 -13.51 29.44
N LEU A 41 -13.56 -12.85 29.64
CA LEU A 41 -13.09 -12.47 30.98
C LEU A 41 -14.03 -11.42 31.62
N ARG A 42 -14.50 -10.43 30.86
CA ARG A 42 -15.51 -9.44 31.30
C ARG A 42 -16.80 -10.13 31.75
N ILE A 43 -17.35 -10.99 30.90
CA ILE A 43 -18.60 -11.71 31.18
C ILE A 43 -18.46 -12.57 32.45
N ARG A 44 -17.41 -13.39 32.54
CA ARG A 44 -17.22 -14.29 33.70
C ARG A 44 -17.03 -13.54 35.02
N THR A 45 -16.37 -12.39 35.01
CA THR A 45 -16.16 -11.61 36.24
C THR A 45 -17.45 -10.94 36.69
N ASN A 46 -18.22 -10.38 35.74
CA ASN A 46 -19.53 -9.79 36.02
C ASN A 46 -20.51 -10.83 36.58
N LEU A 47 -20.53 -12.04 36.00
CA LEU A 47 -21.32 -13.16 36.52
C LEU A 47 -20.90 -13.62 37.93
N ARG A 48 -19.65 -13.39 38.33
CA ARG A 48 -19.15 -13.69 39.68
C ARG A 48 -19.42 -12.58 40.70
N GLY A 49 -20.09 -11.49 40.30
CA GLY A 49 -20.36 -10.34 41.16
C GLY A 49 -19.12 -9.60 41.65
N LYS A 50 -17.96 -9.82 41.00
CA LYS A 50 -16.71 -9.16 41.39
C LYS A 50 -16.65 -7.75 40.79
N PRO A 51 -16.27 -6.72 41.56
CA PRO A 51 -16.07 -5.39 41.02
C PRO A 51 -15.00 -5.38 39.91
N GLU A 52 -15.29 -4.75 38.78
CA GLU A 52 -14.34 -4.66 37.65
C GLU A 52 -13.01 -4.01 38.02
N TRP A 53 -13.02 -3.05 38.94
CA TRP A 53 -11.82 -2.30 39.33
C TRP A 53 -10.73 -3.18 39.96
N LEU A 54 -11.10 -4.26 40.65
CA LEU A 54 -10.14 -5.25 41.17
C LEU A 54 -9.38 -5.95 40.05
N GLY A 55 -10.05 -6.13 38.91
CA GLY A 55 -9.51 -6.71 37.72
C GLY A 55 -8.51 -5.81 36.97
N ARG A 56 -8.58 -4.50 37.19
CA ARG A 56 -7.74 -3.47 36.55
C ARG A 56 -6.51 -3.10 37.39
N LEU A 57 -6.33 -3.70 38.56
CA LEU A 57 -5.12 -3.52 39.36
C LEU A 57 -3.87 -3.99 38.61
N PRO A 58 -2.68 -3.43 38.91
CA PRO A 58 -1.43 -3.89 38.32
C PRO A 58 -1.22 -5.40 38.47
N GLY A 59 -0.96 -6.10 37.36
CA GLY A 59 -0.78 -7.55 37.31
C GLY A 59 -2.08 -8.38 37.30
N ALA A 60 -3.24 -7.73 37.45
CA ALA A 60 -4.51 -8.43 37.44
C ALA A 60 -4.89 -8.95 36.04
N PRO A 61 -5.81 -9.92 35.94
CA PRO A 61 -6.15 -10.58 34.68
C PRO A 61 -6.64 -9.63 33.58
N TYR A 62 -7.41 -8.58 33.90
CA TYR A 62 -7.88 -7.65 32.85
C TYR A 62 -6.75 -6.79 32.35
N GLU A 63 -5.98 -6.20 33.25
CA GLU A 63 -4.86 -5.36 32.84
C GLU A 63 -3.90 -6.13 31.93
N ARG A 64 -3.61 -7.40 32.24
CA ARG A 64 -2.80 -8.27 31.37
C ARG A 64 -3.45 -8.54 30.01
N ALA A 65 -4.76 -8.79 29.99
CA ALA A 65 -5.50 -9.05 28.75
C ALA A 65 -5.61 -7.78 27.87
N GLU A 66 -5.87 -6.62 28.46
CA GLU A 66 -5.91 -5.31 27.78
C GLU A 66 -4.53 -4.95 27.23
N ARG A 67 -3.47 -5.07 28.03
CA ARG A 67 -2.09 -4.87 27.57
C ARG A 67 -1.71 -5.81 26.42
N ARG A 68 -2.15 -7.08 26.48
CA ARG A 68 -1.94 -8.04 25.38
C ARG A 68 -2.67 -7.60 24.13
N LEU A 69 -3.93 -7.18 24.24
CA LEU A 69 -4.73 -6.70 23.12
C LEU A 69 -4.10 -5.44 22.49
N ASP A 70 -3.67 -4.47 23.30
CA ASP A 70 -3.03 -3.24 22.83
C ASP A 70 -1.67 -3.48 22.18
N ARG A 71 -0.90 -4.47 22.66
CA ARG A 71 0.32 -4.91 21.99
C ARG A 71 0.00 -5.50 20.61
N LEU A 72 -0.95 -6.45 20.54
CA LEU A 72 -1.34 -7.08 19.28
C LEU A 72 -1.90 -6.05 18.29
N ARG A 73 -2.71 -5.09 18.75
CA ARG A 73 -3.22 -3.99 17.92
C ARG A 73 -2.09 -3.19 17.29
N ARG A 74 -1.04 -2.85 18.07
CA ARG A 74 0.13 -2.11 17.56
C ARG A 74 0.98 -2.93 16.59
N GLU A 75 0.91 -4.25 16.64
CA GLU A 75 1.64 -5.15 15.74
C GLU A 75 0.90 -5.39 14.40
N LEU A 76 -0.40 -5.10 14.32
CA LEU A 76 -1.19 -5.25 13.08
C LEU A 76 -0.54 -4.58 11.86
N GLY A 77 0.07 -3.41 12.06
CA GLY A 77 0.76 -2.69 10.98
C GLY A 77 2.00 -3.41 10.45
N LYS A 78 2.72 -4.15 11.30
CA LYS A 78 3.87 -4.96 10.86
C LYS A 78 3.45 -6.09 9.93
N HIS A 79 2.20 -6.53 10.00
CA HIS A 79 1.69 -7.62 9.16
C HIS A 79 0.78 -7.15 8.03
N GLY A 80 0.64 -5.82 7.84
CA GLY A 80 -0.21 -5.26 6.78
C GLY A 80 -1.70 -5.56 6.94
N VAL A 81 -2.18 -5.79 8.17
CA VAL A 81 -3.60 -6.07 8.42
C VAL A 81 -4.45 -4.86 8.02
N GLY A 82 -5.62 -5.11 7.44
CA GLY A 82 -6.53 -4.09 6.91
C GLY A 82 -6.19 -3.58 5.50
N ALA A 83 -5.07 -4.01 4.93
CA ALA A 83 -4.74 -3.70 3.54
C ALA A 83 -5.66 -4.46 2.57
N ASP A 84 -5.93 -3.83 1.43
CA ASP A 84 -6.58 -4.49 0.31
C ASP A 84 -5.71 -5.63 -0.23
N GLU A 85 -6.33 -6.67 -0.80
CA GLU A 85 -5.61 -7.82 -1.32
C GLU A 85 -4.95 -7.51 -2.66
N HIS A 86 -5.60 -6.70 -3.50
CA HIS A 86 -5.19 -6.46 -4.89
C HIS A 86 -4.89 -4.99 -5.18
N SER A 87 -5.15 -4.11 -4.22
CA SER A 87 -4.96 -2.66 -4.34
C SER A 87 -3.90 -2.16 -3.37
N TRP A 88 -3.01 -1.30 -3.86
CA TRP A 88 -2.02 -0.66 -3.01
C TRP A 88 -2.54 0.67 -2.44
N GLY A 89 -2.31 0.91 -1.15
CA GLY A 89 -2.73 2.12 -0.47
C GLY A 89 -2.12 2.26 0.92
N VAL A 90 -2.72 3.12 1.74
CA VAL A 90 -2.13 3.61 3.01
C VAL A 90 -1.88 2.50 4.03
N LEU A 91 -2.67 1.42 4.02
CA LEU A 91 -2.50 0.29 4.93
C LEU A 91 -1.63 -0.84 4.34
N SER A 92 -1.25 -0.76 3.07
CA SER A 92 -0.51 -1.81 2.37
C SER A 92 0.91 -2.00 2.90
N GLY A 93 1.50 -3.15 2.54
CA GLY A 93 2.83 -3.56 2.96
C GLY A 93 2.81 -4.63 4.06
N GLY A 94 3.88 -4.64 4.85
CA GLY A 94 4.17 -5.62 5.89
C GLY A 94 5.68 -5.78 6.09
N GLU A 95 6.03 -6.60 7.08
CA GLU A 95 7.38 -7.06 7.34
C GLU A 95 7.78 -8.09 6.29
N THR A 96 8.88 -7.83 5.60
CA THR A 96 9.40 -8.70 4.56
C THR A 96 10.85 -9.05 4.87
N ALA A 97 11.28 -10.28 4.60
CA ALA A 97 12.70 -10.63 4.75
C ALA A 97 13.57 -10.05 3.61
N THR A 98 12.96 -9.72 2.48
CA THR A 98 13.65 -9.20 1.29
C THR A 98 14.04 -7.73 1.39
N LEU A 99 13.34 -6.96 2.24
CA LEU A 99 13.69 -5.58 2.55
C LEU A 99 14.08 -5.51 4.01
N SER A 100 15.04 -4.66 4.37
CA SER A 100 15.47 -4.49 5.76
C SER A 100 14.38 -3.80 6.59
N GLY A 101 13.37 -4.56 7.03
CA GLY A 101 12.35 -4.13 7.99
C GLY A 101 10.90 -4.12 7.45
N VAL A 102 10.10 -3.22 8.03
CA VAL A 102 8.65 -3.13 7.79
C VAL A 102 8.38 -2.10 6.69
N VAL A 103 7.74 -2.54 5.61
CA VAL A 103 7.19 -1.63 4.60
C VAL A 103 5.79 -1.24 5.04
N GLY A 104 5.61 0.00 5.47
CA GLY A 104 4.30 0.52 5.87
C GLY A 104 4.35 2.00 6.21
N ILE A 105 3.18 2.64 6.23
CA ILE A 105 3.08 4.08 6.49
C ILE A 105 3.58 4.43 7.89
N GLU A 106 3.30 3.60 8.90
CA GLU A 106 3.73 3.85 10.28
C GLU A 106 5.27 3.82 10.42
N ALA A 107 5.92 2.85 9.78
CA ALA A 107 7.38 2.75 9.74
C ALA A 107 8.00 3.94 8.99
N THR A 108 7.38 4.33 7.88
CA THR A 108 7.81 5.49 7.08
C THR A 108 7.69 6.79 7.88
N ILE A 109 6.56 6.99 8.59
CA ILE A 109 6.34 8.12 9.47
C ILE A 109 7.37 8.14 10.60
N ALA A 110 7.64 6.99 11.23
CA ALA A 110 8.64 6.88 12.29
C ALA A 110 10.05 7.29 11.82
N ALA A 111 10.40 6.99 10.56
CA ALA A 111 11.69 7.37 9.98
C ALA A 111 11.75 8.84 9.52
N VAL A 112 10.63 9.39 9.03
CA VAL A 112 10.56 10.75 8.46
C VAL A 112 10.30 11.81 9.51
N ALA A 113 9.38 11.58 10.44
CA ALA A 113 8.96 12.56 11.44
C ALA A 113 10.10 13.17 12.27
N PRO A 114 11.09 12.40 12.78
CA PRO A 114 12.18 12.97 13.57
C PRO A 114 13.03 13.96 12.77
N ARG A 115 13.25 13.70 11.47
CA ARG A 115 14.10 14.51 10.60
C ARG A 115 13.53 15.91 10.34
N PHE A 116 12.20 16.05 10.41
CA PHE A 116 11.49 17.30 10.14
C PHE A 116 10.86 17.92 11.38
N ALA A 117 11.11 17.36 12.58
CA ALA A 117 10.47 17.81 13.81
C ALA A 117 10.74 19.29 14.14
N MET A 118 11.96 19.77 13.85
CA MET A 118 12.35 21.16 14.06
C MET A 118 11.90 22.10 12.93
N ILE A 119 11.89 21.61 11.69
CA ILE A 119 11.64 22.43 10.49
C ILE A 119 10.14 22.63 10.24
N ALA A 120 9.35 21.56 10.43
CA ALA A 120 7.92 21.56 10.12
C ALA A 120 7.12 20.86 11.23
N PRO A 121 7.07 21.42 12.45
CA PRO A 121 6.47 20.77 13.62
C PRO A 121 4.98 20.46 13.43
N GLN A 122 4.24 21.34 12.73
CA GLN A 122 2.82 21.13 12.43
C GLN A 122 2.59 19.91 11.53
N TRP A 123 3.37 19.81 10.46
CA TRP A 123 3.32 18.68 9.53
C TRP A 123 3.71 17.37 10.22
N VAL A 124 4.72 17.40 11.09
CA VAL A 124 5.10 16.24 11.92
C VAL A 124 4.00 15.84 12.89
N ARG A 125 3.27 16.79 13.50
CA ARG A 125 2.10 16.48 14.33
C ARG A 125 1.00 15.78 13.53
N GLN A 126 0.75 16.21 12.31
CA GLN A 126 -0.22 15.56 11.42
C GLN A 126 0.21 14.13 11.07
N LEU A 127 1.47 13.91 10.69
CA LEU A 127 2.02 12.57 10.47
C LEU A 127 1.89 11.67 11.70
N ARG A 128 2.27 12.17 12.88
CA ARG A 128 2.12 11.40 14.14
C ARG A 128 0.66 11.13 14.48
N SER A 129 -0.26 12.01 14.08
CA SER A 129 -1.69 11.74 14.20
C SER A 129 -2.11 10.59 13.27
N LEU A 130 -1.72 10.64 12.00
CA LEU A 130 -1.97 9.55 11.03
C LEU A 130 -1.48 8.20 11.57
N ALA A 131 -0.22 8.14 12.03
CA ALA A 131 0.35 6.91 12.57
C ALA A 131 -0.35 6.40 13.85
N ARG A 132 -0.89 7.30 14.68
CA ARG A 132 -1.68 6.92 15.87
C ARG A 132 -3.05 6.35 15.51
N ASP A 133 -3.65 6.83 14.43
CA ASP A 133 -4.96 6.38 13.97
C ASP A 133 -4.87 5.02 13.24
N CYS A 134 -3.75 4.75 12.55
CA CYS A 134 -3.55 3.55 11.74
C CYS A 134 -3.97 2.23 12.41
N PRO A 135 -3.56 1.90 13.66
CA PRO A 135 -3.92 0.62 14.28
C PRO A 135 -5.43 0.40 14.42
N TYR A 136 -6.20 1.47 14.66
CA TYR A 136 -7.66 1.41 14.76
C TYR A 136 -8.31 1.27 13.38
N VAL A 137 -7.82 2.02 12.39
CA VAL A 137 -8.30 1.93 11.00
C VAL A 137 -8.02 0.55 10.41
N ARG A 138 -6.89 -0.08 10.76
CA ARG A 138 -6.57 -1.47 10.36
C ARG A 138 -7.56 -2.49 10.91
N GLU A 139 -7.96 -2.33 12.17
CA GLU A 139 -8.99 -3.16 12.80
C GLU A 139 -10.31 -3.02 12.06
N GLN A 140 -10.79 -1.79 11.84
CA GLN A 140 -12.04 -1.51 11.12
C GLN A 140 -12.01 -2.07 9.69
N ALA A 141 -10.91 -1.87 8.97
CA ALA A 141 -10.74 -2.37 7.61
C ALA A 141 -10.73 -3.90 7.54
N ALA A 142 -10.13 -4.57 8.53
CA ALA A 142 -10.14 -6.03 8.62
C ALA A 142 -11.52 -6.61 8.97
N GLU A 143 -12.40 -5.81 9.57
CA GLU A 143 -13.81 -6.12 9.79
C GLU A 143 -14.70 -5.80 8.58
N GLY A 144 -14.16 -5.13 7.57
CA GLY A 144 -14.85 -4.79 6.32
C GLY A 144 -15.27 -3.32 6.19
N ASP A 145 -15.07 -2.47 7.22
CA ASP A 145 -15.36 -1.04 7.11
C ASP A 145 -14.17 -0.29 6.48
N ARG A 146 -14.35 0.13 5.23
CA ARG A 146 -13.34 0.87 4.46
C ARG A 146 -13.48 2.40 4.54
N THR A 147 -14.53 2.92 5.15
CA THR A 147 -14.78 4.37 5.23
C THR A 147 -13.64 5.10 5.92
N ALA A 148 -13.12 4.52 7.00
CA ALA A 148 -11.98 5.06 7.74
C ALA A 148 -10.67 5.00 6.94
N VAL A 149 -10.52 4.01 6.05
CA VAL A 149 -9.36 3.90 5.15
C VAL A 149 -9.35 5.02 4.13
N ASP A 150 -10.51 5.36 3.57
CA ASP A 150 -10.64 6.46 2.61
C ASP A 150 -10.30 7.79 3.27
N GLN A 151 -10.84 8.06 4.46
CA GLN A 151 -10.51 9.26 5.24
C GLN A 151 -9.02 9.36 5.56
N LEU A 152 -8.40 8.24 5.97
CA LEU A 152 -6.97 8.17 6.23
C LEU A 152 -6.15 8.45 4.96
N THR A 153 -6.60 7.93 3.82
CA THR A 153 -5.97 8.11 2.51
C THR A 153 -6.04 9.57 2.06
N TYR A 154 -7.19 10.23 2.18
CA TYR A 154 -7.32 11.66 1.87
C TYR A 154 -6.44 12.52 2.78
N ARG A 155 -6.39 12.22 4.08
CA ARG A 155 -5.49 12.93 5.01
C ARG A 155 -4.03 12.72 4.66
N LEU A 156 -3.62 11.51 4.26
CA LEU A 156 -2.26 11.25 3.78
C LEU A 156 -1.96 12.04 2.50
N ALA A 157 -2.89 12.10 1.55
CA ALA A 157 -2.72 12.86 0.31
C ALA A 157 -2.49 14.35 0.58
N GLU A 158 -3.24 14.94 1.52
CA GLU A 158 -3.03 16.32 1.96
C GLU A 158 -1.66 16.52 2.63
N VAL A 159 -1.26 15.60 3.51
CA VAL A 159 0.06 15.66 4.16
C VAL A 159 1.20 15.53 3.14
N VAL A 160 1.04 14.70 2.11
CA VAL A 160 1.97 14.57 0.99
C VAL A 160 2.06 15.88 0.21
N ARG A 161 0.93 16.53 -0.07
CA ARG A 161 0.87 17.81 -0.79
C ARG A 161 1.64 18.91 -0.06
N LEU A 162 1.48 18.95 1.26
CA LEU A 162 2.09 19.93 2.18
C LEU A 162 3.48 19.53 2.68
N ALA A 163 4.12 18.51 2.08
CA ALA A 163 5.43 18.06 2.52
C ALA A 163 6.49 19.19 2.42
N PRO A 164 7.34 19.37 3.46
CA PRO A 164 8.29 20.48 3.55
C PRO A 164 9.48 20.35 2.58
N SER A 165 9.67 19.16 1.99
CA SER A 165 10.71 18.92 1.00
C SER A 165 10.28 17.81 0.05
N GLU A 166 10.93 17.76 -1.12
CA GLU A 166 10.65 16.73 -2.11
C GLU A 166 11.05 15.34 -1.62
N ALA A 167 12.16 15.23 -0.88
CA ALA A 167 12.57 13.97 -0.28
C ALA A 167 11.53 13.41 0.72
N ALA A 168 10.87 14.30 1.48
CA ALA A 168 9.78 13.92 2.37
C ALA A 168 8.54 13.49 1.59
N ARG A 169 8.16 14.26 0.57
CA ARG A 169 7.06 13.94 -0.36
C ARG A 169 7.25 12.54 -0.94
N GLN A 170 8.42 12.29 -1.52
CA GLN A 170 8.73 11.06 -2.23
C GLN A 170 8.58 9.81 -1.36
N ARG A 171 9.01 9.88 -0.09
CA ARG A 171 8.86 8.75 0.85
C ARG A 171 7.41 8.42 1.20
N LEU A 172 6.53 9.41 1.19
CA LEU A 172 5.13 9.25 1.59
C LEU A 172 4.22 8.93 0.39
N VAL A 173 4.55 9.44 -0.81
CA VAL A 173 3.80 9.22 -2.05
C VAL A 173 3.60 7.74 -2.34
N ASP A 174 4.60 6.91 -2.05
CA ASP A 174 4.52 5.48 -2.34
C ASP A 174 3.43 4.76 -1.54
N HIS A 175 2.94 5.34 -0.43
CA HIS A 175 1.82 4.80 0.37
C HIS A 175 0.43 5.23 -0.14
N LEU A 176 0.35 6.05 -1.19
CA LEU A 176 -0.91 6.41 -1.82
C LEU A 176 -1.27 5.45 -2.97
N PRO A 177 -2.57 5.21 -3.21
CA PRO A 177 -3.05 4.64 -4.47
C PRO A 177 -2.58 5.46 -5.67
N GLY A 178 -2.34 4.81 -6.82
CA GLY A 178 -1.76 5.46 -8.00
C GLY A 178 -2.58 6.65 -8.50
N GLU A 179 -3.89 6.61 -8.31
CA GLU A 179 -4.87 7.63 -8.68
C GLU A 179 -4.80 8.89 -7.82
N LEU A 180 -4.24 8.78 -6.62
CA LEU A 180 -4.13 9.89 -5.65
C LEU A 180 -2.69 10.39 -5.51
N ARG A 181 -1.71 9.72 -6.12
CA ARG A 181 -0.34 10.23 -6.14
C ARG A 181 -0.28 11.56 -6.89
N PRO A 182 0.40 12.58 -6.35
CA PRO A 182 0.54 13.88 -7.00
C PRO A 182 1.38 13.75 -8.27
N ILE A 183 1.01 14.51 -9.30
CA ILE A 183 1.77 14.56 -10.56
C ILE A 183 3.01 15.42 -10.34
N PRO A 184 4.23 14.87 -10.52
CA PRO A 184 5.44 15.66 -10.38
C PRO A 184 5.58 16.64 -11.56
N SER A 185 6.20 17.80 -11.30
CA SER A 185 6.55 18.76 -12.34
C SER A 185 7.62 18.23 -13.30
N ASP A 186 8.48 17.34 -12.80
CA ASP A 186 9.53 16.66 -13.56
C ASP A 186 9.24 15.16 -13.56
N VAL A 187 9.08 14.60 -14.76
CA VAL A 187 8.74 13.19 -14.98
C VAL A 187 9.85 12.27 -14.47
N MET A 188 11.12 12.70 -14.50
CA MET A 188 12.25 11.90 -14.01
C MET A 188 12.12 11.55 -12.52
N ARG A 189 11.33 12.33 -11.76
CA ARG A 189 11.01 12.02 -10.36
C ARG A 189 10.14 10.78 -10.17
N LEU A 190 9.61 10.18 -11.24
CA LEU A 190 8.95 8.88 -11.15
C LEU A 190 9.92 7.71 -11.17
N ARG A 191 11.16 7.94 -11.63
CA ARG A 191 12.18 6.89 -11.67
C ARG A 191 12.48 6.42 -10.24
N ARG A 192 12.55 5.11 -10.05
CA ARG A 192 12.90 4.46 -8.77
C ARG A 192 14.00 3.47 -9.04
N SER A 193 15.15 3.68 -8.41
CA SER A 193 16.30 2.79 -8.51
C SER A 193 16.79 2.42 -7.10
N GLY A 194 17.19 1.16 -6.92
CA GLY A 194 17.79 0.67 -5.69
C GLY A 194 16.82 -0.10 -4.80
N SER A 195 17.23 -0.38 -3.56
CA SER A 195 16.60 -1.34 -2.64
C SER A 195 15.25 -0.91 -2.03
N GLY A 196 14.36 -0.33 -2.84
CA GLY A 196 13.00 0.03 -2.48
C GLY A 196 11.98 -1.10 -2.74
N PRO A 197 10.72 -0.91 -2.35
CA PRO A 197 9.66 -1.90 -2.58
C PRO A 197 9.24 -2.00 -4.05
N ILE A 198 9.56 -0.99 -4.85
CA ILE A 198 9.30 -0.90 -6.28
C ILE A 198 10.44 -0.16 -6.98
N GLU A 199 10.87 -0.70 -8.11
CA GLU A 199 11.77 -0.07 -9.07
C GLU A 199 10.98 0.25 -10.35
N ILE A 200 11.22 1.43 -10.92
CA ILE A 200 10.58 1.92 -12.13
C ILE A 200 11.70 2.55 -12.95
N GLU A 201 11.99 1.92 -14.08
CA GLU A 201 13.09 2.27 -14.97
C GLU A 201 12.52 2.69 -16.33
N PHE A 202 12.93 3.87 -16.77
CA PHE A 202 12.56 4.41 -18.07
C PHE A 202 13.55 5.49 -18.50
N GLU A 203 13.55 5.75 -19.80
CA GLU A 203 14.21 6.89 -20.43
C GLU A 203 13.19 7.80 -21.09
N ILE A 204 13.54 9.09 -21.24
CA ILE A 204 12.68 10.07 -21.91
C ILE A 204 13.35 10.48 -23.21
N HIS A 205 12.70 10.14 -24.31
CA HIS A 205 13.11 10.48 -25.67
C HIS A 205 12.10 11.43 -26.29
N THR A 206 12.47 12.71 -26.39
CA THR A 206 11.67 13.79 -27.01
C THR A 206 10.29 13.94 -26.36
N SER A 207 9.28 13.19 -26.81
CA SER A 207 7.89 13.19 -26.35
C SER A 207 7.40 11.79 -25.95
N THR A 208 8.33 10.88 -25.67
CA THR A 208 8.07 9.47 -25.38
C THR A 208 8.83 9.05 -24.14
N ILE A 209 8.13 8.37 -23.23
CA ILE A 209 8.69 7.59 -22.14
C ILE A 209 8.92 6.18 -22.67
N GLU A 210 10.18 5.76 -22.76
CA GLU A 210 10.55 4.38 -23.05
C GLU A 210 10.66 3.64 -21.71
N LEU A 211 9.64 2.84 -21.41
CA LEU A 211 9.52 2.08 -20.19
C LEU A 211 10.33 0.78 -20.30
N ASP A 212 11.42 0.72 -19.54
CA ASP A 212 12.31 -0.45 -19.49
C ASP A 212 11.75 -1.52 -18.57
N GLY A 213 11.26 -1.12 -17.39
CA GLY A 213 10.77 -2.09 -16.41
C GLY A 213 10.04 -1.48 -15.21
N ILE A 214 9.13 -2.29 -14.66
CA ILE A 214 8.53 -2.08 -13.33
C ILE A 214 8.75 -3.36 -12.53
N THR A 215 9.64 -3.30 -11.55
CA THR A 215 10.00 -4.45 -10.71
C THR A 215 9.45 -4.24 -9.31
N VAL A 216 8.69 -5.20 -8.82
CA VAL A 216 8.18 -5.22 -7.44
C VAL A 216 8.92 -6.28 -6.65
N THR A 217 9.33 -5.92 -5.44
CA THR A 217 9.95 -6.85 -4.49
C THR A 217 9.10 -8.12 -4.33
N PRO A 218 9.68 -9.33 -4.39
CA PRO A 218 8.93 -10.59 -4.38
C PRO A 218 7.84 -10.68 -3.31
N ALA A 219 8.14 -10.28 -2.08
CA ALA A 219 7.20 -10.34 -0.94
C ALA A 219 5.97 -9.42 -1.07
N LEU A 220 5.99 -8.43 -1.97
CA LEU A 220 4.90 -7.46 -2.17
C LEU A 220 4.15 -7.66 -3.50
N ARG A 221 4.51 -8.70 -4.26
CA ARG A 221 3.87 -9.01 -5.55
C ARG A 221 2.39 -9.36 -5.33
N GLY A 222 1.56 -8.99 -6.30
CA GLY A 222 0.12 -9.22 -6.25
C GLY A 222 -0.67 -8.35 -5.26
N MET A 223 -0.03 -7.40 -4.57
CA MET A 223 -0.68 -6.45 -3.65
C MET A 223 -1.00 -5.08 -4.30
N GLY A 224 -0.95 -5.00 -5.63
CA GLY A 224 -1.27 -3.78 -6.38
C GLY A 224 -0.17 -2.72 -6.45
N LEU A 225 1.02 -2.92 -5.87
CA LEU A 225 2.09 -1.91 -5.86
C LEU A 225 2.56 -1.54 -7.28
N GLY A 226 2.80 -2.54 -8.12
CA GLY A 226 3.16 -2.34 -9.52
C GLY A 226 2.06 -1.60 -10.30
N THR A 227 0.80 -1.95 -10.05
CA THR A 227 -0.36 -1.24 -10.62
C THR A 227 -0.39 0.22 -10.18
N ALA A 228 -0.20 0.53 -8.90
CA ALA A 228 -0.16 1.91 -8.42
C ALA A 228 1.01 2.71 -9.04
N GLY A 229 2.17 2.07 -9.24
CA GLY A 229 3.30 2.65 -9.97
C GLY A 229 2.95 2.95 -11.44
N LEU A 230 2.39 1.98 -12.16
CA LEU A 230 1.99 2.13 -13.56
C LEU A 230 0.91 3.21 -13.73
N VAL A 231 -0.13 3.23 -12.88
CA VAL A 231 -1.19 4.24 -12.92
C VAL A 231 -0.60 5.64 -12.69
N HIS A 232 0.33 5.79 -11.75
CA HIS A 232 1.00 7.07 -11.51
C HIS A 232 1.83 7.53 -12.72
N LEU A 233 2.54 6.60 -13.36
CA LEU A 233 3.27 6.86 -14.61
C LEU A 233 2.33 7.30 -15.74
N CYS A 234 1.26 6.56 -15.98
CA CYS A 234 0.26 6.88 -17.00
C CYS A 234 -0.35 8.27 -16.78
N ARG A 235 -0.78 8.59 -15.55
CA ARG A 235 -1.36 9.91 -15.22
C ARG A 235 -0.36 11.04 -15.42
N THR A 236 0.90 10.79 -15.10
CA THR A 236 1.97 11.78 -15.28
C THR A 236 2.26 11.97 -16.78
N ALA A 237 2.36 10.89 -17.56
CA ALA A 237 2.51 10.97 -19.01
C ALA A 237 1.34 11.74 -19.66
N ASP A 238 0.10 11.49 -19.22
CA ASP A 238 -1.08 12.18 -19.72
C ASP A 238 -1.03 13.69 -19.45
N ALA A 239 -0.62 14.09 -18.25
CA ALA A 239 -0.48 15.51 -17.88
C ALA A 239 0.64 16.22 -18.65
N HIS A 240 1.73 15.51 -18.94
CA HIS A 240 2.88 16.03 -19.68
C HIS A 240 2.79 15.78 -21.20
N ARG A 241 1.68 15.21 -21.69
CA ARG A 241 1.45 14.89 -23.12
C ARG A 241 2.51 13.96 -23.72
N LEU A 242 3.01 13.02 -22.93
CA LEU A 242 4.01 12.05 -23.35
C LEU A 242 3.36 10.74 -23.79
N HIS A 243 3.93 10.13 -24.83
CA HIS A 243 3.63 8.74 -25.19
C HIS A 243 4.37 7.80 -24.25
N ILE A 244 3.84 6.61 -24.00
CA ILE A 244 4.58 5.54 -23.32
C ILE A 244 4.78 4.42 -24.34
N ALA A 245 6.02 3.97 -24.49
CA ALA A 245 6.39 2.82 -25.30
C ALA A 245 7.28 1.88 -24.48
N GLY A 246 7.32 0.60 -24.83
CA GLY A 246 8.20 -0.36 -24.17
C GLY A 246 8.07 -1.76 -24.77
N GLN A 247 8.80 -2.71 -24.18
CA GLN A 247 8.75 -4.11 -24.57
C GLN A 247 8.26 -4.97 -23.40
N LEU A 248 7.41 -5.94 -23.69
CA LEU A 248 6.99 -6.93 -22.72
C LEU A 248 8.06 -8.02 -22.60
N LEU A 249 8.89 -7.91 -21.57
CA LEU A 249 9.89 -8.90 -21.21
C LEU A 249 9.57 -9.45 -19.81
N PRO A 250 9.02 -10.67 -19.68
CA PRO A 250 8.78 -11.27 -18.38
C PRO A 250 10.12 -11.65 -17.74
N THR A 251 10.63 -10.81 -16.83
CA THR A 251 11.95 -11.00 -16.20
C THR A 251 12.00 -12.23 -15.28
N PHE A 252 10.86 -12.70 -14.78
CA PHE A 252 10.79 -13.66 -13.67
C PHE A 252 10.04 -14.96 -14.00
N SER A 253 9.65 -15.19 -15.26
CA SER A 253 8.94 -16.42 -15.63
C SER A 253 9.38 -16.91 -17.01
N ALA A 254 9.87 -18.15 -17.04
CA ALA A 254 10.08 -18.90 -18.28
C ALA A 254 8.76 -19.49 -18.84
N ASP A 255 7.62 -19.21 -18.18
CA ASP A 255 6.30 -19.70 -18.56
C ASP A 255 5.67 -18.79 -19.63
N GLU A 256 5.24 -19.38 -20.73
CA GLU A 256 4.52 -18.70 -21.82
C GLU A 256 3.24 -18.00 -21.31
N THR A 257 2.63 -18.50 -20.24
CA THR A 257 1.43 -17.87 -19.65
C THR A 257 1.70 -16.50 -19.03
N ALA A 258 2.93 -16.22 -18.61
CA ALA A 258 3.30 -14.96 -17.97
C ALA A 258 3.24 -13.78 -18.95
N LEU A 259 3.63 -14.00 -20.22
CA LEU A 259 3.55 -12.98 -21.24
C LEU A 259 2.09 -12.59 -21.53
N ALA A 260 1.19 -13.58 -21.62
CA ALA A 260 -0.24 -13.34 -21.83
C ALA A 260 -0.88 -12.60 -20.63
N ALA A 261 -0.48 -12.94 -19.40
CA ALA A 261 -0.94 -12.25 -18.20
C ALA A 261 -0.44 -10.79 -18.17
N LEU A 262 0.83 -10.56 -18.49
CA LEU A 262 1.41 -9.21 -18.56
C LEU A 262 0.75 -8.37 -19.65
N ALA A 263 0.55 -8.93 -20.85
CA ALA A 263 -0.17 -8.27 -21.93
C ALA A 263 -1.59 -7.86 -21.54
N ARG A 264 -2.32 -8.74 -20.82
CA ARG A 264 -3.65 -8.44 -20.29
C ARG A 264 -3.62 -7.32 -19.26
N TRP A 265 -2.65 -7.33 -18.35
CA TRP A 265 -2.45 -6.27 -17.37
C TRP A 265 -2.18 -4.92 -18.06
N CYS A 266 -1.27 -4.86 -19.04
CA CYS A 266 -1.02 -3.64 -19.81
C CYS A 266 -2.27 -3.15 -20.55
N ARG A 267 -3.03 -4.04 -21.20
CA ARG A 267 -4.28 -3.69 -21.88
C ARG A 267 -5.32 -3.08 -20.94
N ALA A 268 -5.43 -3.59 -19.71
CA ALA A 268 -6.32 -3.03 -18.69
C ALA A 268 -5.99 -1.56 -18.34
N HIS A 269 -4.75 -1.13 -18.56
CA HIS A 269 -4.28 0.25 -18.35
C HIS A 269 -4.25 1.11 -19.63
N GLY A 270 -4.89 0.64 -20.70
CA GLY A 270 -5.03 1.37 -21.96
C GLY A 270 -3.84 1.23 -22.92
N PHE A 271 -2.96 0.25 -22.72
CA PHE A 271 -1.88 -0.04 -23.67
C PHE A 271 -2.39 -0.89 -24.84
N THR A 272 -1.92 -0.56 -26.03
CA THR A 272 -1.97 -1.45 -27.19
C THR A 272 -0.76 -2.36 -27.15
N VAL A 273 -0.99 -3.68 -27.17
CA VAL A 273 0.07 -4.71 -27.11
C VAL A 273 0.12 -5.48 -28.41
N GLN A 274 1.28 -5.48 -29.07
CA GLN A 274 1.56 -6.18 -30.32
C GLN A 274 2.41 -7.44 -30.03
N GLU A 275 1.74 -8.56 -29.75
CA GLU A 275 2.41 -9.81 -29.37
C GLU A 275 3.30 -10.38 -30.49
N ARG A 276 2.95 -10.17 -31.76
CA ARG A 276 3.72 -10.64 -32.94
C ARG A 276 5.05 -9.90 -33.16
N LEU A 277 5.21 -8.70 -32.60
CA LEU A 277 6.38 -7.84 -32.79
C LEU A 277 7.24 -7.84 -31.53
N GLY A 278 7.59 -9.03 -31.03
CA GLY A 278 8.42 -9.19 -29.84
C GLY A 278 7.78 -8.63 -28.55
N GLY A 279 6.45 -8.57 -28.49
CA GLY A 279 5.73 -8.08 -27.32
C GLY A 279 5.78 -6.56 -27.12
N ARG A 280 5.85 -5.76 -28.20
CA ARG A 280 5.89 -4.30 -28.07
C ARG A 280 4.58 -3.75 -27.48
N MET A 281 4.68 -2.83 -26.53
CA MET A 281 3.53 -2.11 -25.95
C MET A 281 3.64 -0.61 -26.20
N SER A 282 2.50 0.03 -26.41
CA SER A 282 2.44 1.49 -26.55
C SER A 282 1.12 2.04 -26.00
N ARG A 283 1.17 3.25 -25.44
CA ARG A 283 0.01 3.98 -24.95
C ARG A 283 0.17 5.46 -25.34
N PRO A 284 -0.71 6.02 -26.18
CA PRO A 284 -0.74 7.46 -26.42
C PRO A 284 -1.23 8.20 -25.16
N PRO A 285 -0.87 9.48 -24.99
CA PRO A 285 -1.41 10.27 -23.89
C PRO A 285 -2.93 10.37 -24.02
N ALA A 286 -3.64 10.23 -22.91
CA ALA A 286 -5.08 10.40 -22.89
C ALA A 286 -5.44 11.83 -23.32
N THR A 287 -6.26 11.96 -24.37
CA THR A 287 -6.91 13.22 -24.68
C THR A 287 -7.83 13.59 -23.53
N PRO A 288 -7.83 14.84 -23.05
CA PRO A 288 -8.74 15.24 -21.99
C PRO A 288 -10.15 15.01 -22.50
N LYS A 289 -10.94 14.21 -21.77
CA LYS A 289 -12.36 14.06 -22.08
C LYS A 289 -12.94 15.48 -21.99
N PRO A 290 -13.61 16.01 -23.04
CA PRO A 290 -14.20 17.33 -22.94
C PRO A 290 -15.14 17.31 -21.74
N GLU A 291 -14.94 18.24 -20.80
CA GLU A 291 -15.88 18.47 -19.72
C GLU A 291 -17.26 18.61 -20.35
N SER A 292 -18.15 17.67 -20.06
CA SER A 292 -19.55 17.80 -20.43
C SER A 292 -20.03 19.13 -19.84
N ARG A 293 -20.39 20.06 -20.76
CA ARG A 293 -20.83 21.44 -20.55
C ARG A 293 -21.30 21.75 -19.11
N PRO A 294 -20.91 22.91 -18.54
CA PRO A 294 -21.58 23.39 -17.33
C PRO A 294 -23.09 23.48 -17.60
N ILE A 295 -23.87 22.83 -16.73
CA ILE A 295 -25.32 22.97 -16.67
C ILE A 295 -25.62 24.46 -16.56
N ARG A 296 -26.32 24.99 -17.56
CA ARG A 296 -26.85 26.36 -17.58
C ARG A 296 -27.62 26.59 -16.27
N PRO A 297 -27.39 27.69 -15.51
CA PRO A 297 -28.28 28.04 -14.42
C PRO A 297 -29.68 28.33 -14.99
N LEU A 298 -30.67 27.56 -14.54
CA LEU A 298 -32.09 27.87 -14.69
C LEU A 298 -32.36 29.13 -13.88
N GLY A 299 -32.46 30.28 -14.53
CA GLY A 299 -32.70 31.54 -13.84
C GLY A 299 -32.63 32.76 -14.75
N GLY A 300 -33.55 32.84 -15.70
CA GLY A 300 -33.83 34.07 -16.45
C GLY A 300 -35.33 34.29 -16.46
N THR A 301 -35.82 35.18 -15.60
CA THR A 301 -37.17 35.75 -15.67
C THR A 301 -37.33 36.51 -16.98
N PRO A 302 -38.49 36.43 -17.68
CA PRO A 302 -38.72 37.23 -18.86
C PRO A 302 -38.97 38.70 -18.47
N PRO A 303 -38.62 39.67 -19.35
CA PRO A 303 -38.98 41.06 -19.14
C PRO A 303 -40.49 41.26 -19.29
N SER A 304 -40.97 42.30 -18.59
CA SER A 304 -42.36 42.69 -18.37
C SER A 304 -43.24 42.77 -19.61
#